data_AF-A0AAE0RJM7-F1
#
_entry.id   AF-A0AAE0RJM7-F1
#
_cell.length_a   1.000
_cell.length_b   1.000
_cell.length_c   1.000
_cell.angle_alpha   90.00
_cell.angle_beta   90.00
_cell.angle_gamma   90.00
#
_symmetry.space_group_name_H-M   'P 1'
#
loop_
_entity.id
_entity.type
_entity.pdbx_description
1 polymer ?
#
loop_
_entity_poly.entity_id
_entity_poly.type
_entity_poly.pdbx_seq_one_letter_code
_entity_poly.pdbx_strand_id
1 'polypeptide(L)'
;MSASAVFILDLKGKVLICRNYKGDVDMLEIDHFLPLLLQQEEEGLMCPVISHGNVHFMWIKHSNIYLVATTNKNSNASLVYSFLYKLVEVFTEYFKELEEESIQDNFVVVYELLDELMDFGFPQTTDSKILQEYITQEGNKLEVAKAKVPTTVTNAVSWRSEGIKYKKNEVFIDVIESINVLVNANGSVMSSDIVGSIKLKTMLSGMPELRLGLNDRVLFALTGRDKGKTVSMEDVKFHQCVRLSRFESDRTISFIPPDGESELMSYRINTHVKPLIWIESVIERFSHSRVEIMVKAKGQFKKQSVANNVEVRVPVPSDADSPKFKTSTGHAKYVPEKNLVVWTIKSFPGGKEFLMRAHFGLPSVENNEMEGKPPITVKFEIPYFTVSGIQVRYMKIIEKSGYQALPWVRYITQSGGLVKTTVVIIISTVIMVLSESDAGKSLTAAAARGDAAEVRRLLEERRVHPDTRNEFGKTALQVMMMGNANVACLLLENGADPNTQDRFGITPAHDAARTGFLETLCVLVDHGASVNIPDKSGALPIHIAIREGYRDVVEFLAPRSNLGHQDTRGDTALDIAQASCTPDMVELLKRQLESSLAFQS
;
A
#
# COMPACT_ATOMS: atom_id res chain seq x y z
N MET A 1 -0.80 39.37 4.66
CA MET A 1 0.49 39.50 5.38
C MET A 1 1.01 38.08 5.61
N SER A 2 2.30 37.80 5.42
CA SER A 2 2.79 36.41 5.28
C SER A 2 3.73 35.98 6.41
N ALA A 3 5.02 36.28 6.37
CA ALA A 3 5.98 35.94 7.44
C ALA A 3 6.37 37.21 8.24
N SER A 4 6.65 37.05 9.54
CA SER A 4 7.24 38.07 10.41
C SER A 4 8.76 37.98 10.41
N ALA A 5 9.24 36.79 10.74
CA ALA A 5 10.65 36.41 10.68
C ALA A 5 10.77 35.01 10.07
N VAL A 6 11.93 34.74 9.48
CA VAL A 6 12.31 33.43 8.96
C VAL A 6 13.59 32.99 9.66
N PHE A 7 13.59 31.75 10.14
CA PHE A 7 14.68 31.11 10.86
C PHE A 7 15.09 29.85 10.12
N ILE A 8 16.38 29.56 10.11
CA ILE A 8 16.92 28.25 9.74
C ILE A 8 17.59 27.67 10.97
N LEU A 9 17.14 26.49 11.39
CA LEU A 9 17.60 25.81 12.60
C LEU A 9 18.30 24.50 12.23
N ASP A 10 19.23 24.06 13.08
CA ASP A 10 19.76 22.69 13.04
C ASP A 10 18.75 21.67 13.63
N LEU A 11 19.11 20.37 13.61
CA LEU A 11 18.28 19.32 14.22
C LEU A 11 18.10 19.45 15.74
N LYS A 12 18.96 20.22 16.42
CA LYS A 12 18.92 20.48 17.86
C LYS A 12 18.14 21.75 18.20
N GLY A 13 17.57 22.42 17.20
CA GLY A 13 16.79 23.66 17.37
C GLY A 13 17.64 24.92 17.54
N LYS A 14 18.96 24.83 17.36
CA LYS A 14 19.84 26.01 17.39
C LYS A 14 19.66 26.82 16.11
N VAL A 15 19.50 28.12 16.26
CA VAL A 15 19.42 29.07 15.14
C VAL A 15 20.76 29.13 14.41
N LEU A 16 20.77 28.72 13.15
CA LEU A 16 21.90 28.87 12.23
C LEU A 16 21.92 30.28 11.62
N ILE A 17 20.76 30.73 11.15
CA ILE A 17 20.55 32.09 10.64
C ILE A 17 19.11 32.51 10.89
N CYS A 18 18.89 33.80 11.12
CA CYS A 18 17.56 34.36 11.26
C CYS A 18 17.46 35.71 10.52
N ARG A 19 16.28 36.01 9.99
CA ARG A 19 15.97 37.30 9.37
C ARG A 19 14.64 37.82 9.88
N ASN A 20 14.67 39.02 10.44
CA ASN A 20 13.47 39.78 10.79
C ASN A 20 13.00 40.60 9.58
N TYR A 21 11.72 40.52 9.25
CA TYR A 21 11.13 41.38 8.23
C TYR A 21 10.18 42.44 8.81
N LYS A 22 9.51 42.16 9.93
CA LYS A 22 8.45 43.04 10.47
C LYS A 22 8.68 43.54 11.89
N GLY A 23 9.42 42.80 12.71
CA GLY A 23 9.60 43.13 14.12
C GLY A 23 8.36 42.95 14.99
N ASP A 24 7.34 42.23 14.53
CA ASP A 24 6.08 42.03 15.26
C ASP A 24 6.04 40.72 16.08
N VAL A 25 7.03 39.86 15.94
CA VAL A 25 7.28 38.67 16.77
C VAL A 25 8.67 38.82 17.42
N ASP A 26 8.76 38.54 18.73
CA ASP A 26 10.06 38.49 19.41
C ASP A 26 10.88 37.31 18.87
N MET A 27 12.17 37.56 18.62
CA MET A 27 13.09 36.56 18.12
C MET A 27 13.31 35.42 19.11
N LEU A 28 13.13 35.66 20.41
CA LEU A 28 13.27 34.66 21.46
C LEU A 28 12.14 33.62 21.48
N GLU A 29 11.02 33.89 20.80
CA GLU A 29 9.91 32.92 20.70
C GLU A 29 10.33 31.62 20.00
N ILE A 30 11.38 31.66 19.17
CA ILE A 30 11.88 30.49 18.46
C ILE A 30 12.38 29.39 19.40
N ASP A 31 12.80 29.72 20.63
CA ASP A 31 13.30 28.75 21.60
C ASP A 31 12.21 27.76 22.07
N HIS A 32 10.93 28.15 21.92
CA HIS A 32 9.78 27.29 22.24
C HIS A 32 9.42 26.33 21.11
N PHE A 33 9.92 26.54 19.88
CA PHE A 33 9.54 25.76 18.71
C PHE A 33 9.88 24.28 18.85
N LEU A 34 11.14 23.95 19.17
CA LEU A 34 11.58 22.56 19.21
C LEU A 34 10.93 21.76 20.36
N PRO A 35 10.83 22.29 21.60
CA PRO A 35 10.10 21.60 22.67
C PRO A 35 8.65 21.28 22.29
N LEU A 36 7.94 22.22 21.65
CA LEU A 36 6.56 22.02 21.20
C LEU A 36 6.47 21.00 20.06
N LEU A 37 7.44 20.99 19.14
CA LEU A 37 7.51 20.00 18.07
C LEU A 37 7.69 18.59 18.62
N LEU A 38 8.61 18.42 19.59
CA LEU A 38 8.85 17.12 20.23
C LEU A 38 7.62 16.64 21.02
N GLN A 39 6.95 17.55 21.74
CA GLN A 39 5.70 17.23 22.41
C GLN A 39 4.63 16.75 21.44
N GLN A 40 4.44 17.42 20.30
CA GLN A 40 3.48 16.98 19.27
C GLN A 40 3.86 15.66 18.62
N GLU A 41 5.16 15.37 18.49
CA GLU A 41 5.66 14.09 17.98
C GLU A 41 5.33 12.95 18.94
N GLU A 42 5.54 13.15 20.25
CA GLU A 42 5.19 12.18 21.30
C GLU A 42 3.67 11.94 21.40
N GLU A 43 2.86 13.00 21.24
CA GLU A 43 1.40 12.91 21.20
C GLU A 43 0.86 12.33 19.88
N GLY A 44 1.71 12.15 18.86
CA GLY A 44 1.32 11.67 17.53
C GLY A 44 0.49 12.67 16.71
N LEU A 45 0.48 13.95 17.10
CA LEU A 45 -0.31 15.04 16.51
C LEU A 45 0.54 15.98 15.65
N MET A 46 1.42 15.41 14.83
CA MET A 46 2.33 16.19 13.98
C MET A 46 1.57 17.15 13.05
N CYS A 47 1.73 18.44 13.30
CA CYS A 47 1.11 19.51 12.52
C CYS A 47 2.20 20.40 11.88
N PRO A 48 2.06 20.76 10.58
CA PRO A 48 2.98 21.70 9.94
C PRO A 48 2.98 23.10 10.56
N VAL A 49 1.90 23.45 11.29
CA VAL A 49 1.74 24.71 12.01
C VAL A 49 1.67 24.43 13.50
N ILE A 50 2.58 25.04 14.26
CA ILE A 50 2.63 24.97 15.73
C ILE A 50 2.27 26.34 16.28
N SER A 51 1.57 26.40 17.41
CA SER A 51 1.17 27.68 18.03
C SER A 51 1.66 27.76 19.46
N HIS A 52 2.23 28.90 19.83
CA HIS A 52 2.62 29.25 21.20
C HIS A 52 2.00 30.61 21.54
N GLY A 53 0.96 30.62 22.38
CA GLY A 53 0.19 31.81 22.67
C GLY A 53 -0.41 32.43 21.40
N ASN A 54 0.06 33.64 21.05
CA ASN A 54 -0.37 34.37 19.85
C ASN A 54 0.58 34.23 18.65
N VAL A 55 1.66 33.45 18.79
CA VAL A 55 2.66 33.23 17.74
C VAL A 55 2.43 31.86 17.10
N HIS A 56 2.48 31.83 15.78
CA HIS A 56 2.37 30.64 14.97
C HIS A 56 3.70 30.38 14.24
N PHE A 57 4.20 29.15 14.33
CA PHE A 57 5.37 28.64 13.65
C PHE A 57 4.93 27.78 12.47
N MET A 58 5.23 28.21 11.25
CA MET A 58 5.04 27.43 10.03
C MET A 58 6.39 26.88 9.62
N TRP A 59 6.55 25.55 9.59
CA TRP A 59 7.86 24.95 9.41
C TRP A 59 7.89 23.88 8.33
N ILE A 60 9.05 23.71 7.72
CA ILE A 60 9.39 22.57 6.88
C ILE A 60 10.73 22.00 7.34
N LYS A 61 10.91 20.70 7.15
CA LYS A 61 12.19 20.02 7.37
C LYS A 61 12.79 19.66 6.02
N HIS A 62 14.05 20.04 5.82
CA HIS A 62 14.82 19.68 4.65
C HIS A 62 16.18 19.13 5.10
N SER A 63 16.51 17.90 4.71
CA SER A 63 17.73 17.22 5.17
C SER A 63 17.88 17.28 6.71
N ASN A 64 18.95 17.91 7.20
CA ASN A 64 19.29 18.12 8.61
C ASN A 64 18.98 19.53 9.12
N ILE A 65 18.13 20.30 8.43
CA ILE A 65 17.74 21.65 8.85
C ILE A 65 16.21 21.82 8.92
N TYR A 66 15.77 22.72 9.80
CA TYR A 66 14.40 23.22 9.84
C TYR A 66 14.35 24.64 9.30
N LEU A 67 13.41 24.91 8.39
CA LEU A 67 13.10 26.28 7.99
C LEU A 67 11.77 26.65 8.63
N VAL A 68 11.79 27.68 9.47
CA VAL A 68 10.65 28.09 10.30
C VAL A 68 10.31 29.54 10.00
N ALA A 69 9.07 29.80 9.63
CA ALA A 69 8.53 31.15 9.51
C ALA A 69 7.57 31.43 10.68
N THR A 70 7.77 32.56 11.36
CA THR A 70 6.90 32.98 12.46
C THR A 70 5.88 34.01 12.00
N THR A 71 4.72 34.02 12.63
CA THR A 71 3.72 35.08 12.47
C THR A 71 2.86 35.23 13.72
N ASN A 72 2.39 36.44 13.99
CA ASN A 72 1.43 36.72 15.08
C ASN A 72 0.01 37.03 14.57
N LYS A 73 -0.21 36.97 13.26
CA LYS A 73 -1.45 37.36 12.58
C LYS A 73 -1.99 36.19 11.77
N ASN A 74 -3.26 36.31 11.37
CA ASN A 74 -3.86 35.42 10.39
C ASN A 74 -3.21 35.65 9.00
N SER A 75 -2.09 34.97 8.80
CA SER A 75 -1.27 35.05 7.59
C SER A 75 -1.66 33.97 6.60
N ASN A 76 -1.45 34.23 5.31
CA ASN A 76 -1.72 33.23 4.29
C ASN A 76 -0.64 32.12 4.37
N ALA A 77 -0.99 31.01 5.04
CA ALA A 77 -0.09 29.87 5.22
C ALA A 77 0.40 29.30 3.88
N SER A 78 -0.44 29.25 2.85
CA SER A 78 -0.05 28.72 1.53
C SER A 78 1.09 29.55 0.90
N LEU A 79 1.06 30.88 1.06
CA LEU A 79 2.12 31.76 0.58
C LEU A 79 3.43 31.54 1.34
N VAL A 80 3.35 31.35 2.66
CA VAL A 80 4.52 31.08 3.51
C VAL A 80 5.15 29.73 3.14
N TYR A 81 4.37 28.65 3.03
CA TYR A 81 4.92 27.36 2.62
C TYR A 81 5.48 27.39 1.21
N SER A 82 4.78 28.01 0.25
CA SER A 82 5.29 28.16 -1.11
C SER A 82 6.62 28.92 -1.12
N PHE A 83 6.76 29.94 -0.28
CA PHE A 83 8.02 30.67 -0.12
C PHE A 83 9.12 29.80 0.53
N LEU A 84 8.82 29.06 1.59
CA LEU A 84 9.80 28.19 2.25
C LEU A 84 10.33 27.11 1.30
N TYR A 85 9.47 26.48 0.51
CA TYR A 85 9.92 25.53 -0.52
C TYR A 85 10.73 26.22 -1.63
N LYS A 86 10.35 27.43 -2.03
CA LYS A 86 11.11 28.20 -3.02
C LYS A 86 12.47 28.65 -2.50
N LEU A 87 12.57 28.97 -1.21
CA LEU A 87 13.81 29.30 -0.52
C LEU A 87 14.77 28.10 -0.53
N VAL A 88 14.26 26.90 -0.25
CA VAL A 88 15.02 25.65 -0.37
C VAL A 88 15.51 25.43 -1.80
N GLU A 89 14.65 25.65 -2.80
CA GLU A 89 15.00 25.53 -4.23
C GLU A 89 16.13 26.50 -4.60
N VAL A 90 16.00 27.79 -4.25
CA VAL A 90 17.02 28.82 -4.52
C VAL A 90 18.35 28.46 -3.85
N PHE A 91 18.35 28.08 -2.57
CA PHE A 91 19.58 27.69 -1.88
C PHE A 91 20.20 26.43 -2.47
N THR A 92 19.39 25.45 -2.87
CA THR A 92 19.90 24.22 -3.52
C THR A 92 20.53 24.56 -4.87
N GLU A 93 20.00 25.51 -5.63
CA GLU A 93 20.63 25.93 -6.89
C GLU A 93 21.93 26.72 -6.70
N TYR A 94 22.05 27.49 -5.62
CA TYR A 94 23.30 28.20 -5.28
C TYR A 94 24.37 27.26 -4.72
N PHE A 95 24.01 26.39 -3.77
CA PHE A 95 24.98 25.59 -3.00
C PHE A 95 25.10 24.15 -3.49
N LYS A 96 24.26 23.71 -4.44
CA LYS A 96 24.07 22.32 -4.91
C LYS A 96 23.43 21.40 -3.88
N GLU A 97 23.89 21.46 -2.64
CA GLU A 97 23.36 20.73 -1.50
C GLU A 97 23.03 21.70 -0.36
N LEU A 98 21.85 21.56 0.22
CA LEU A 98 21.38 22.39 1.32
C LEU A 98 21.42 21.61 2.63
N GLU A 99 22.51 21.82 3.37
CA GLU A 99 22.77 21.26 4.69
C GLU A 99 23.21 22.35 5.68
N GLU A 100 23.43 21.97 6.93
CA GLU A 100 23.95 22.88 7.98
C GLU A 100 25.27 23.56 7.57
N GLU A 101 26.22 22.79 7.03
CA GLU A 101 27.53 23.30 6.59
C GLU A 101 27.39 24.35 5.48
N SER A 102 26.50 24.10 4.51
CA SER A 102 26.23 25.02 3.41
C SER A 102 25.79 26.41 3.89
N ILE A 103 24.99 26.48 4.96
CA ILE A 103 24.51 27.75 5.53
C ILE A 103 25.62 28.46 6.30
N GLN A 104 26.42 27.73 7.08
CA GLN A 104 27.51 28.30 7.89
C GLN A 104 28.63 28.87 7.00
N ASP A 105 29.02 28.14 5.96
CA ASP A 105 30.11 28.54 5.06
C ASP A 105 29.72 29.73 4.16
N ASN A 106 28.43 29.87 3.84
CA ASN A 106 27.92 30.88 2.90
C ASN A 106 27.05 31.96 3.55
N PHE A 107 27.19 32.21 4.85
CA PHE A 107 26.26 33.07 5.62
C PHE A 107 26.05 34.48 5.01
N VAL A 108 27.08 35.07 4.37
CA VAL A 108 26.99 36.38 3.71
C VAL A 108 25.98 36.34 2.57
N VAL A 109 26.14 35.38 1.65
CA VAL A 109 25.25 35.20 0.49
C VAL A 109 23.85 34.83 0.95
N VAL A 110 23.71 34.03 2.01
CA VAL A 110 22.40 33.69 2.56
C VAL A 110 21.68 34.93 3.09
N TYR A 111 22.36 35.86 3.78
CA TYR A 111 21.75 37.12 4.21
C TYR A 111 21.33 38.01 3.05
N GLU A 112 22.18 38.15 2.02
CA GLU A 112 21.85 38.91 0.81
C GLU A 112 20.63 38.31 0.10
N LEU A 113 20.58 36.99 -0.04
CA LEU A 113 19.43 36.29 -0.60
C LEU A 113 18.18 36.50 0.24
N LEU A 114 18.24 36.37 1.56
CA LEU A 114 17.06 36.58 2.42
C LEU A 114 16.51 38.00 2.34
N ASP A 115 17.36 39.01 2.11
CA ASP A 115 16.96 40.40 1.95
C ASP A 115 16.28 40.66 0.58
N GLU A 116 16.81 40.05 -0.48
CA GLU A 116 16.29 40.22 -1.85
C GLU A 116 15.07 39.34 -2.14
N LEU A 117 14.96 38.18 -1.49
CA LEU A 117 13.86 37.22 -1.70
C LEU A 117 12.55 37.68 -1.06
N MET A 118 12.61 38.46 0.02
CA MET A 118 11.44 38.89 0.76
C MET A 118 11.65 40.26 1.38
N ASP A 119 10.68 41.15 1.19
CA ASP A 119 10.64 42.44 1.85
C ASP A 119 9.35 42.57 2.67
N PHE A 120 9.48 42.97 3.93
CA PHE A 120 8.36 43.16 4.87
C PHE A 120 7.35 41.99 4.90
N GLY A 121 7.84 40.76 4.74
CA GLY A 121 7.01 39.55 4.72
C GLY A 121 6.31 39.25 3.38
N PHE A 122 6.65 39.96 2.31
CA PHE A 122 6.16 39.75 0.95
C PHE A 122 7.30 39.21 0.08
N PRO A 123 7.18 37.99 -0.49
CA PRO A 123 8.14 37.48 -1.46
C PRO A 123 8.28 38.42 -2.66
N GLN A 124 9.51 38.70 -3.07
CA GLN A 124 9.87 39.56 -4.19
C GLN A 124 10.40 38.72 -5.36
N THR A 125 11.71 38.82 -5.65
CA THR A 125 12.36 38.09 -6.75
C THR A 125 12.83 36.74 -6.27
N THR A 126 12.18 35.65 -6.70
CA THR A 126 12.53 34.28 -6.29
C THR A 126 13.19 33.44 -7.38
N ASP A 127 13.50 34.03 -8.53
CA ASP A 127 14.13 33.35 -9.66
C ASP A 127 15.66 33.33 -9.49
N SER A 128 16.19 32.21 -9.00
CA SER A 128 17.62 31.94 -8.75
C SER A 128 18.54 32.35 -9.90
N LYS A 129 18.23 31.98 -11.15
CA LYS A 129 19.06 32.30 -12.32
C LYS A 129 19.21 33.81 -12.55
N ILE A 130 18.21 34.60 -12.16
CA ILE A 130 18.26 36.06 -12.27
C ILE A 130 18.97 36.66 -11.06
N LEU A 131 18.73 36.12 -9.87
CA LEU A 131 19.46 36.50 -8.66
C LEU A 131 20.97 36.29 -8.84
N GLN A 132 21.38 35.22 -9.53
CA GLN A 132 22.80 34.91 -9.79
C GLN A 132 23.51 35.97 -10.65
N GLU A 133 22.79 36.84 -11.36
CA GLU A 133 23.40 37.91 -12.15
C GLU A 133 23.95 39.05 -11.28
N TYR A 134 23.42 39.24 -10.07
CA TYR A 134 23.78 40.37 -9.19
C TYR A 134 24.08 39.98 -7.74
N ILE A 135 23.72 38.78 -7.29
CA ILE A 135 24.11 38.17 -6.02
C ILE A 135 25.06 37.01 -6.34
N THR A 136 26.37 37.27 -6.28
CA THR A 136 27.43 36.34 -6.69
C THR A 136 28.19 35.78 -5.49
N GLN A 137 28.55 34.49 -5.55
CA GLN A 137 29.39 33.85 -4.52
C GLN A 137 30.86 34.28 -4.58
N GLU A 138 31.32 34.72 -5.75
CA GLU A 138 32.69 35.22 -5.91
C GLU A 138 32.78 36.64 -5.33
N GLY A 139 33.61 36.79 -4.31
CA GLY A 139 33.97 38.09 -3.74
C GLY A 139 34.73 38.91 -4.77
N ASN A 140 34.01 39.64 -5.63
CA ASN A 140 34.65 40.65 -6.47
C ASN A 140 35.25 41.71 -5.55
N LYS A 141 36.59 41.79 -5.56
CA LYS A 141 37.34 42.93 -5.02
C LYS A 141 36.65 44.19 -5.52
N LEU A 142 36.17 45.00 -4.56
CA LEU A 142 35.67 46.36 -4.68
C LEU A 142 36.15 47.09 -5.96
N GLU A 143 35.46 46.88 -7.08
CA GLU A 143 35.23 47.94 -8.04
C GLU A 143 33.81 48.43 -7.77
N VAL A 144 33.72 49.71 -7.43
CA VAL A 144 32.51 50.43 -7.02
C VAL A 144 31.61 50.68 -8.24
N ALA A 145 31.32 49.62 -9.00
CA ALA A 145 30.17 49.56 -9.88
C ALA A 145 29.17 48.67 -9.18
N LYS A 146 28.21 49.27 -8.46
CA LYS A 146 27.00 48.56 -8.02
C LYS A 146 26.53 47.73 -9.21
N ALA A 147 26.55 46.40 -9.08
CA ALA A 147 26.00 45.51 -10.10
C ALA A 147 24.61 46.04 -10.43
N LYS A 148 24.45 46.57 -11.66
CA LYS A 148 23.23 47.25 -12.04
C LYS A 148 22.15 46.19 -12.08
N VAL A 149 21.12 46.34 -11.23
CA VAL A 149 20.00 45.39 -11.17
C VAL A 149 19.52 45.11 -12.60
N PRO A 150 19.48 43.83 -13.03
CA PRO A 150 19.07 43.48 -14.38
C PRO A 150 17.69 44.06 -14.68
N THR A 151 17.50 44.59 -15.90
CA THR A 151 16.18 45.09 -16.33
C THR A 151 15.11 44.00 -16.26
N THR A 152 15.51 42.72 -16.34
CA THR A 152 14.68 41.53 -16.15
C THR A 152 13.88 41.56 -14.84
N VAL A 153 14.46 42.07 -13.74
CA VAL A 153 13.78 42.14 -12.43
C VAL A 153 12.55 43.05 -12.45
N THR A 154 12.58 44.09 -13.29
CA THR A 154 11.48 45.06 -13.43
C THR A 154 10.59 44.82 -14.64
N ASN A 155 10.95 43.87 -15.51
CA ASN A 155 10.23 43.57 -16.73
C ASN A 155 9.08 42.59 -16.45
N ALA A 156 8.05 42.58 -17.31
CA ALA A 156 6.97 41.62 -17.23
C ALA A 156 7.43 40.17 -17.49
N VAL A 157 8.59 39.99 -18.12
CA VAL A 157 9.27 38.70 -18.28
C VAL A 157 10.42 38.66 -17.27
N SER A 158 10.14 38.11 -16.08
CA SER A 158 11.09 38.09 -14.96
C SER A 158 12.01 36.87 -14.95
N TRP A 159 11.80 35.88 -15.82
CA TRP A 159 12.49 34.58 -15.78
C TRP A 159 13.50 34.36 -16.92
N ARG A 160 13.74 35.38 -17.76
CA ARG A 160 14.69 35.28 -18.89
C ARG A 160 15.31 36.63 -19.21
N SER A 161 16.64 36.68 -19.16
CA SER A 161 17.41 37.88 -19.50
C SER A 161 17.60 38.05 -21.00
N GLU A 162 17.72 39.32 -21.42
CA GLU A 162 17.99 39.67 -22.81
C GLU A 162 19.47 39.42 -23.17
N GLY A 163 19.74 39.17 -24.46
CA GLY A 163 21.12 39.05 -24.96
C GLY A 163 21.77 37.67 -24.87
N ILE A 164 21.06 36.65 -24.36
CA ILE A 164 21.51 35.26 -24.35
C ILE A 164 21.84 34.79 -25.77
N LYS A 165 23.00 34.16 -25.98
CA LYS A 165 23.45 33.66 -27.28
C LYS A 165 24.07 32.27 -27.16
N TYR A 166 23.65 31.38 -28.04
CA TYR A 166 24.19 30.03 -28.16
C TYR A 166 24.79 29.81 -29.55
N LYS A 167 25.84 28.99 -29.62
CA LYS A 167 26.42 28.55 -30.89
C LYS A 167 25.47 27.64 -31.68
N LYS A 168 24.68 26.83 -30.96
CA LYS A 168 23.65 25.94 -31.50
C LYS A 168 22.36 26.17 -30.73
N ASN A 169 21.27 26.40 -31.45
CA ASN A 169 19.97 26.61 -30.86
C ASN A 169 19.19 25.30 -30.82
N GLU A 170 19.02 24.73 -29.63
CA GLU A 170 18.40 23.42 -29.42
C GLU A 170 17.42 23.47 -28.25
N VAL A 171 16.36 22.66 -28.34
CA VAL A 171 15.37 22.51 -27.27
C VAL A 171 15.17 21.03 -27.03
N PHE A 172 15.42 20.57 -25.81
CA PHE A 172 15.09 19.20 -25.41
C PHE A 172 13.83 19.20 -24.58
N ILE A 173 12.92 18.28 -24.90
CA ILE A 173 11.62 18.11 -24.26
C ILE A 173 11.59 16.73 -23.63
N ASP A 174 11.53 16.71 -22.31
CA ASP A 174 11.41 15.49 -21.53
C ASP A 174 9.98 15.37 -21.04
N VAL A 175 9.24 14.43 -21.63
CA VAL A 175 7.88 14.09 -21.17
C VAL A 175 8.01 12.92 -20.20
N ILE A 176 7.89 13.22 -18.91
CA ILE A 176 8.07 12.26 -17.82
C ILE A 176 6.72 11.93 -17.22
N GLU A 177 6.27 10.69 -17.33
CA GLU A 177 5.05 10.19 -16.69
C GLU A 177 5.40 9.40 -15.44
N SER A 178 4.84 9.83 -14.31
CA SER A 178 4.97 9.15 -13.03
C SER A 178 3.66 8.44 -12.72
N ILE A 179 3.71 7.11 -12.62
CA ILE A 179 2.53 6.27 -12.40
C ILE A 179 2.39 5.99 -10.91
N ASN A 180 1.25 6.36 -10.36
CA ASN A 180 0.83 6.03 -8.99
C ASN A 180 -0.28 4.99 -9.07
N VAL A 181 -0.02 3.78 -8.61
CA VAL A 181 -1.04 2.74 -8.53
C VAL A 181 -1.08 2.17 -7.13
N LEU A 182 -2.31 2.01 -6.63
CA LEU A 182 -2.63 1.38 -5.36
C LEU A 182 -3.46 0.13 -5.63
N VAL A 183 -2.94 -1.03 -5.27
CA VAL A 183 -3.62 -2.33 -5.38
C VAL A 183 -3.92 -2.87 -3.99
N ASN A 184 -5.15 -3.34 -3.77
CA ASN A 184 -5.52 -3.94 -2.50
C ASN A 184 -4.96 -5.36 -2.31
N ALA A 185 -5.22 -5.93 -1.13
CA ALA A 185 -4.86 -7.30 -0.76
C ALA A 185 -5.46 -8.42 -1.63
N ASN A 186 -6.48 -8.09 -2.41
CA ASN A 186 -7.23 -9.02 -3.25
C ASN A 186 -6.82 -8.90 -4.73
N GLY A 187 -5.84 -8.05 -5.06
CA GLY A 187 -5.38 -7.83 -6.43
C GLY A 187 -6.28 -6.91 -7.28
N SER A 188 -7.22 -6.16 -6.70
CA SER A 188 -7.96 -5.12 -7.41
C SER A 188 -7.31 -3.75 -7.27
N VAL A 189 -7.23 -3.00 -8.37
CA VAL A 189 -6.69 -1.63 -8.39
C VAL A 189 -7.67 -0.67 -7.72
N MET A 190 -7.27 -0.07 -6.60
CA MET A 190 -8.06 0.93 -5.86
C MET A 190 -7.91 2.34 -6.42
N SER A 191 -6.69 2.75 -6.76
CA SER A 191 -6.39 4.06 -7.34
C SER A 191 -5.33 3.92 -8.42
N SER A 192 -5.48 4.67 -9.49
CA SER A 192 -4.52 4.71 -10.61
C SER A 192 -4.47 6.13 -11.16
N ASP A 193 -3.42 6.85 -10.78
CA ASP A 193 -3.18 8.22 -11.20
C ASP A 193 -1.89 8.31 -12.00
N ILE A 194 -1.92 9.03 -13.11
CA ILE A 194 -0.73 9.37 -13.87
C ILE A 194 -0.46 10.85 -13.66
N VAL A 195 0.69 11.14 -13.06
CA VAL A 195 1.19 12.51 -12.90
C VAL A 195 2.31 12.68 -13.91
N GLY A 196 2.03 13.44 -14.97
CA GLY A 196 3.00 13.77 -15.99
C GLY A 196 3.64 15.13 -15.74
N SER A 197 4.88 15.28 -16.15
CA SER A 197 5.64 16.53 -16.12
C SER A 197 6.36 16.69 -17.46
N ILE A 198 6.26 17.87 -18.06
CA ILE A 198 7.02 18.24 -19.26
C ILE A 198 8.14 19.17 -18.83
N LYS A 199 9.36 18.65 -18.82
CA LYS A 199 10.56 19.42 -18.55
C LYS A 199 11.21 19.83 -19.85
N LEU A 200 11.69 21.07 -19.90
CA LEU A 200 12.40 21.64 -21.03
C LEU A 200 13.84 21.92 -20.64
N LYS A 201 14.75 21.63 -21.55
CA LYS A 201 16.10 22.17 -21.56
C LYS A 201 16.25 23.07 -22.78
N THR A 202 16.22 24.38 -22.58
CA THR A 202 16.30 25.34 -23.66
C THR A 202 17.70 25.93 -23.76
N MET A 203 18.28 25.86 -24.95
CA MET A 203 19.53 26.52 -25.30
C MET A 203 19.24 27.37 -26.52
N LEU A 204 18.61 28.51 -26.31
CA LEU A 204 18.09 29.37 -27.37
C LEU A 204 18.66 30.78 -27.25
N SER A 205 19.00 31.37 -28.38
CA SER A 205 19.48 32.75 -28.43
C SER A 205 18.30 33.73 -28.41
N GLY A 206 18.47 34.88 -27.76
CA GLY A 206 17.47 35.94 -27.73
C GLY A 206 16.27 35.67 -26.81
N MET A 207 15.11 36.17 -27.22
CA MET A 207 13.84 36.14 -26.48
C MET A 207 12.76 35.43 -27.32
N PRO A 208 12.87 34.10 -27.51
CA PRO A 208 12.01 33.38 -28.43
C PRO A 208 10.63 33.13 -27.82
N GLU A 209 9.56 33.33 -28.61
CA GLU A 209 8.21 32.86 -28.28
C GLU A 209 8.05 31.42 -28.77
N LEU A 210 7.86 30.48 -27.84
CA LEU A 210 7.60 29.08 -28.11
C LEU A 210 6.10 28.79 -28.09
N ARG A 211 5.67 27.88 -28.98
CA ARG A 211 4.31 27.32 -28.97
C ARG A 211 4.38 25.79 -29.01
N LEU A 212 3.85 25.17 -27.98
CA LEU A 212 3.79 23.72 -27.84
C LEU A 212 2.40 23.21 -28.26
N GLY A 213 2.38 22.24 -29.18
CA GLY A 213 1.17 21.54 -29.60
C GLY A 213 1.13 20.12 -29.06
N LEU A 214 0.09 19.78 -28.29
CA LEU A 214 -0.15 18.43 -27.76
C LEU A 214 -1.38 17.81 -28.44
N ASN A 215 -1.57 16.50 -28.29
CA ASN A 215 -2.79 15.79 -28.69
C ASN A 215 -3.90 15.89 -27.62
N ASP A 216 -4.19 17.11 -27.16
CA ASP A 216 -5.26 17.39 -26.21
C ASP A 216 -6.64 17.13 -26.84
N ARG A 217 -7.47 16.35 -26.14
CA ARG A 217 -8.84 16.03 -26.54
C ARG A 217 -9.69 17.29 -26.72
N VAL A 218 -9.55 18.28 -25.84
CA VAL A 218 -10.34 19.53 -25.89
C VAL A 218 -9.98 20.33 -27.14
N LEU A 219 -8.69 20.47 -27.42
CA LEU A 219 -8.20 21.13 -28.63
C LEU A 219 -8.67 20.42 -29.91
N PHE A 220 -8.71 19.08 -29.91
CA PHE A 220 -9.15 18.29 -31.07
C PHE A 220 -10.65 18.39 -31.30
N ALA A 221 -11.44 18.45 -30.22
CA ALA A 221 -12.88 18.70 -30.29
C ALA A 221 -13.16 20.09 -30.91
N LEU A 222 -12.44 21.13 -30.49
CA LEU A 222 -12.57 22.49 -31.04
C LEU A 222 -12.16 22.59 -32.52
N THR A 223 -11.20 21.78 -32.96
CA THR A 223 -10.69 21.79 -34.34
C THR A 223 -11.34 20.75 -35.27
N GLY A 224 -12.35 20.00 -34.79
CA GLY A 224 -13.09 19.00 -35.56
C GLY A 224 -12.29 17.76 -35.95
N ARG A 225 -11.23 17.42 -35.21
CA ARG A 225 -10.32 16.29 -35.51
C ARG A 225 -10.47 15.12 -34.54
N ASP A 226 -11.66 14.55 -34.43
CA ASP A 226 -11.96 13.52 -33.43
C ASP A 226 -11.42 12.10 -33.73
N LYS A 227 -10.82 11.87 -34.91
CA LYS A 227 -10.41 10.51 -35.36
C LYS A 227 -8.99 10.09 -34.92
N GLY A 228 -8.40 10.77 -33.93
CA GLY A 228 -7.02 10.51 -33.47
C GLY A 228 -6.94 10.01 -32.02
N LYS A 229 -5.78 9.46 -31.61
CA LYS A 229 -5.49 9.19 -30.19
C LYS A 229 -5.33 10.52 -29.45
N THR A 230 -6.33 10.89 -28.66
CA THR A 230 -6.32 12.10 -27.84
C THR A 230 -6.15 11.76 -26.36
N VAL A 231 -5.57 12.70 -25.62
CA VAL A 231 -5.44 12.61 -24.16
C VAL A 231 -6.38 13.61 -23.50
N SER A 232 -7.17 13.14 -22.53
CA SER A 232 -7.95 13.99 -21.64
C SER A 232 -7.17 14.23 -20.36
N MET A 233 -6.68 15.45 -20.19
CA MET A 233 -6.00 15.90 -18.97
C MET A 233 -7.05 16.46 -18.02
N GLU A 234 -7.06 16.02 -16.76
CA GLU A 234 -8.02 16.52 -15.76
C GLU A 234 -7.55 17.82 -15.14
N ASP A 235 -6.27 17.87 -14.75
CA ASP A 235 -5.63 19.04 -14.17
C ASP A 235 -4.33 19.31 -14.92
N VAL A 236 -4.05 20.59 -15.17
CA VAL A 236 -2.81 21.05 -15.80
C VAL A 236 -2.33 22.28 -15.07
N LYS A 237 -1.11 22.22 -14.55
CA LYS A 237 -0.42 23.34 -13.93
C LYS A 237 0.69 23.79 -14.86
N PHE A 238 0.78 25.08 -15.08
CA PHE A 238 1.79 25.67 -15.94
C PHE A 238 2.81 26.46 -15.15
N HIS A 239 4.02 26.55 -15.69
CA HIS A 239 5.01 27.52 -15.28
C HIS A 239 4.51 28.96 -15.54
N GLN A 240 5.02 29.92 -14.76
CA GLN A 240 4.71 31.35 -14.90
C GLN A 240 4.93 31.92 -16.31
N CYS A 241 5.76 31.24 -17.12
CA CYS A 241 6.08 31.68 -18.47
C CYS A 241 4.96 31.46 -19.49
N VAL A 242 3.95 30.66 -19.15
CA VAL A 242 2.84 30.33 -20.03
C VAL A 242 1.75 31.39 -19.94
N ARG A 243 1.29 31.86 -21.10
CA ARG A 243 0.19 32.82 -21.19
C ARG A 243 -1.15 32.10 -21.01
N LEU A 244 -1.62 32.02 -19.76
CA LEU A 244 -2.87 31.36 -19.38
C LEU A 244 -4.10 31.87 -20.15
N SER A 245 -4.16 33.17 -20.44
CA SER A 245 -5.27 33.77 -21.20
C SER A 245 -5.42 33.20 -22.62
N ARG A 246 -4.30 32.86 -23.28
CA ARG A 246 -4.32 32.19 -24.59
C ARG A 246 -4.76 30.75 -24.45
N PHE A 247 -4.22 30.03 -23.47
CA PHE A 247 -4.59 28.64 -23.21
C PHE A 247 -6.09 28.48 -22.91
N GLU A 248 -6.68 29.38 -22.13
CA GLU A 248 -8.12 29.36 -21.85
C GLU A 248 -8.98 29.60 -23.11
N SER A 249 -8.51 30.47 -24.01
CA SER A 249 -9.25 30.87 -25.20
C SER A 249 -9.22 29.82 -26.32
N ASP A 250 -8.03 29.32 -26.66
CA ASP A 250 -7.83 28.46 -27.83
C ASP A 250 -7.00 27.19 -27.54
N ARG A 251 -6.71 26.91 -26.26
CA ARG A 251 -5.88 25.78 -25.80
C ARG A 251 -4.45 25.81 -26.36
N THR A 252 -3.95 26.97 -26.80
CA THR A 252 -2.56 27.14 -27.26
C THR A 252 -1.62 27.39 -26.09
N ILE A 253 -0.64 26.50 -25.92
CA ILE A 253 0.45 26.69 -24.94
C ILE A 253 1.51 27.60 -25.57
N SER A 254 1.47 28.88 -25.24
CA SER A 254 2.40 29.92 -25.74
C SER A 254 3.20 30.51 -24.58
N PHE A 255 4.53 30.54 -24.70
CA PHE A 255 5.41 30.97 -23.61
C PHE A 255 6.76 31.49 -24.11
N ILE A 256 7.49 32.21 -23.25
CA ILE A 256 8.90 32.54 -23.44
C ILE A 256 9.69 31.70 -22.43
N PRO A 257 10.50 30.71 -22.83
CA PRO A 257 11.11 29.77 -21.89
C PRO A 257 12.21 30.41 -21.04
N PRO A 258 12.31 30.09 -19.74
CA PRO A 258 13.54 30.32 -18.98
C PRO A 258 14.72 29.61 -19.66
N ASP A 259 15.92 30.17 -19.51
CA ASP A 259 17.12 29.57 -20.09
C ASP A 259 17.57 28.33 -19.32
N GLY A 260 18.09 27.32 -20.01
CA GLY A 260 18.50 26.06 -19.41
C GLY A 260 17.33 25.14 -19.04
N GLU A 261 17.47 24.43 -17.92
CA GLU A 261 16.48 23.43 -17.46
C GLU A 261 15.34 24.09 -16.68
N SER A 262 14.09 23.74 -17.00
CA SER A 262 12.88 24.20 -16.31
C SER A 262 11.71 23.24 -16.51
N GLU A 263 10.79 23.15 -15.55
CA GLU A 263 9.52 22.45 -15.74
C GLU A 263 8.51 23.40 -16.39
N LEU A 264 7.99 23.04 -17.57
CA LEU A 264 7.01 23.87 -18.29
C LEU A 264 5.60 23.67 -17.76
N MET A 265 5.21 22.40 -17.57
CA MET A 265 3.88 22.04 -17.12
C MET A 265 3.88 20.68 -16.43
N SER A 266 3.00 20.53 -15.45
CA SER A 266 2.58 19.24 -14.91
C SER A 266 1.12 19.00 -15.25
N TYR A 267 0.77 17.75 -15.48
CA TYR A 267 -0.60 17.35 -15.79
C TYR A 267 -0.95 16.08 -15.03
N ARG A 268 -2.23 15.96 -14.66
CA ARG A 268 -2.77 14.77 -14.01
C ARG A 268 -3.83 14.13 -14.89
N ILE A 269 -3.76 12.81 -15.00
CA ILE A 269 -4.71 11.99 -15.72
C ILE A 269 -5.15 10.88 -14.78
N ASN A 270 -6.43 10.84 -14.47
CA ASN A 270 -7.04 9.71 -13.78
C ASN A 270 -7.55 8.72 -14.84
N THR A 271 -6.92 7.57 -14.93
CA THR A 271 -7.32 6.53 -15.87
C THR A 271 -7.02 5.18 -15.23
N HIS A 272 -7.97 4.26 -15.34
CA HIS A 272 -7.80 2.89 -14.90
C HIS A 272 -6.81 2.16 -15.81
N VAL A 273 -5.53 2.25 -15.48
CA VAL A 273 -4.46 1.54 -16.18
C VAL A 273 -4.07 0.32 -15.35
N LYS A 274 -3.90 -0.82 -16.02
CA LYS A 274 -3.30 -2.00 -15.39
C LYS A 274 -1.84 -1.68 -15.02
N PRO A 275 -1.34 -2.09 -13.84
CA PRO A 275 0.05 -1.85 -13.47
C PRO A 275 1.01 -2.38 -14.53
N LEU A 276 1.96 -1.55 -14.96
CA LEU A 276 2.96 -1.95 -15.96
C LEU A 276 3.82 -3.11 -15.46
N ILE A 277 4.15 -3.13 -14.17
CA ILE A 277 4.82 -4.27 -13.53
C ILE A 277 3.85 -4.80 -12.47
N TRP A 278 3.30 -5.97 -12.74
CA TRP A 278 2.43 -6.67 -11.82
C TRP A 278 3.27 -7.53 -10.89
N ILE A 279 3.17 -7.28 -9.59
CA ILE A 279 3.83 -8.10 -8.56
C ILE A 279 2.79 -9.01 -7.95
N GLU A 280 3.14 -10.25 -7.72
CA GLU A 280 2.38 -11.21 -6.93
C GLU A 280 3.33 -11.72 -5.86
N SER A 281 2.96 -11.53 -4.60
CA SER A 281 3.80 -11.92 -3.46
C SER A 281 3.01 -12.79 -2.53
N VAL A 282 3.56 -13.96 -2.21
CA VAL A 282 3.04 -14.89 -1.21
C VAL A 282 4.05 -14.95 -0.07
N ILE A 283 3.59 -14.68 1.15
CA ILE A 283 4.40 -14.72 2.37
C ILE A 283 3.88 -15.87 3.23
N GLU A 284 4.69 -16.91 3.38
CA GLU A 284 4.43 -18.05 4.24
C GLU A 284 5.23 -17.87 5.54
N ARG A 285 4.54 -17.67 6.65
CA ARG A 285 5.16 -17.53 7.97
C ARG A 285 4.95 -18.81 8.77
N PHE A 286 6.04 -19.45 9.14
CA PHE A 286 6.07 -20.57 10.08
C PHE A 286 6.47 -20.02 11.44
N SER A 287 5.51 -19.93 12.38
CA SER A 287 5.75 -19.40 13.72
C SER A 287 6.95 -20.07 14.38
N HIS A 288 7.77 -19.27 15.06
CA HIS A 288 8.99 -19.69 15.77
C HIS A 288 10.05 -20.42 14.93
N SER A 289 9.98 -20.36 13.59
CA SER A 289 10.90 -21.09 12.73
C SER A 289 11.44 -20.27 11.57
N ARG A 290 10.59 -19.90 10.61
CA ARG A 290 11.04 -19.30 9.35
C ARG A 290 9.96 -18.53 8.62
N VAL A 291 10.37 -17.63 7.75
CA VAL A 291 9.51 -16.93 6.80
C VAL A 291 10.01 -17.20 5.39
N GLU A 292 9.12 -17.69 4.54
CA GLU A 292 9.36 -17.89 3.12
C GLU A 292 8.54 -16.88 2.32
N ILE A 293 9.21 -16.13 1.44
CA ILE A 293 8.60 -15.09 0.62
C ILE A 293 8.83 -15.45 -0.83
N MET A 294 7.74 -15.66 -1.57
CA MET A 294 7.78 -15.90 -3.01
C MET A 294 7.20 -14.70 -3.75
N VAL A 295 8.01 -14.07 -4.59
CA VAL A 295 7.63 -12.87 -5.34
C VAL A 295 7.76 -13.15 -6.83
N LYS A 296 6.64 -13.03 -7.55
CA LYS A 296 6.56 -13.11 -8.99
C LYS A 296 6.31 -11.71 -9.57
N ALA A 297 7.19 -11.26 -10.46
CA ALA A 297 7.06 -9.99 -11.16
C ALA A 297 6.76 -10.24 -12.64
N LYS A 298 5.71 -9.62 -13.18
CA LYS A 298 5.26 -9.75 -14.58
C LYS A 298 5.12 -8.39 -15.25
N GLY A 299 5.83 -8.19 -16.36
CA GLY A 299 5.74 -6.95 -17.14
C GLY A 299 4.52 -6.96 -18.06
N GLN A 300 3.53 -6.12 -17.78
CA GLN A 300 2.29 -5.93 -18.56
C GLN A 300 2.38 -4.74 -19.54
N PHE A 301 3.52 -4.55 -20.18
CA PHE A 301 3.72 -3.54 -21.22
C PHE A 301 4.21 -4.16 -22.52
N LYS A 302 4.35 -3.35 -23.56
CA LYS A 302 4.74 -3.79 -24.91
C LYS A 302 6.06 -4.56 -24.85
N LYS A 303 6.12 -5.72 -25.51
CA LYS A 303 7.31 -6.60 -25.57
C LYS A 303 8.58 -5.93 -26.13
N GLN A 304 8.39 -4.88 -26.94
CA GLN A 304 9.46 -4.09 -27.55
C GLN A 304 10.10 -3.10 -26.57
N SER A 305 9.34 -2.72 -25.54
CA SER A 305 9.80 -1.82 -24.49
C SER A 305 10.47 -2.64 -23.39
N VAL A 306 11.41 -2.00 -22.70
CA VAL A 306 12.20 -2.60 -21.62
C VAL A 306 12.19 -1.63 -20.46
N ALA A 307 11.86 -2.12 -19.27
CA ALA A 307 12.05 -1.36 -18.05
C ALA A 307 13.48 -1.53 -17.55
N ASN A 308 14.14 -0.42 -17.25
CA ASN A 308 15.49 -0.36 -16.74
C ASN A 308 15.47 -0.22 -15.21
N ASN A 309 16.49 -0.80 -14.57
CA ASN A 309 16.76 -0.68 -13.14
C ASN A 309 15.51 -0.87 -12.27
N VAL A 310 14.78 -1.97 -12.52
CA VAL A 310 13.58 -2.30 -11.74
C VAL A 310 14.02 -2.74 -10.35
N GLU A 311 13.54 -2.06 -9.31
CA GLU A 311 13.74 -2.43 -7.91
C GLU A 311 12.40 -2.78 -7.28
N VAL A 312 12.23 -4.04 -6.89
CA VAL A 312 11.08 -4.49 -6.09
C VAL A 312 11.49 -4.49 -4.63
N ARG A 313 10.81 -3.70 -3.80
CA ARG A 313 11.10 -3.55 -2.37
C ARG A 313 10.00 -4.22 -1.57
N VAL A 314 10.37 -5.31 -0.91
CA VAL A 314 9.45 -6.21 -0.22
C VAL A 314 9.73 -6.12 1.28
N PRO A 315 8.76 -5.66 2.08
CA PRO A 315 8.91 -5.64 3.53
C PRO A 315 9.09 -7.03 4.11
N VAL A 316 9.95 -7.11 5.11
CA VAL A 316 10.18 -8.32 5.89
C VAL A 316 10.03 -7.99 7.37
N PRO A 317 9.71 -8.99 8.22
CA PRO A 317 9.67 -8.80 9.67
C PRO A 317 10.99 -8.26 10.23
N SER A 318 10.96 -7.44 11.28
CA SER A 318 12.20 -6.86 11.85
C SER A 318 13.07 -7.89 12.58
N ASP A 319 12.45 -8.97 13.05
CA ASP A 319 13.09 -10.10 13.70
C ASP A 319 13.69 -11.11 12.72
N ALA A 320 13.53 -10.91 11.41
CA ALA A 320 14.00 -11.83 10.39
C ALA A 320 15.54 -11.90 10.29
N ASP A 321 16.09 -13.11 10.38
CA ASP A 321 17.52 -13.39 10.28
C ASP A 321 17.86 -14.31 9.10
N SER A 322 19.17 -14.57 8.92
CA SER A 322 19.68 -15.61 8.02
C SER A 322 19.09 -15.61 6.59
N PRO A 323 19.17 -14.48 5.85
CA PRO A 323 18.55 -14.35 4.55
C PRO A 323 19.16 -15.30 3.51
N LYS A 324 18.31 -16.04 2.79
CA LYS A 324 18.70 -16.87 1.65
C LYS A 324 17.83 -16.53 0.45
N PHE A 325 18.44 -16.15 -0.66
CA PHE A 325 17.74 -15.74 -1.87
C PHE A 325 17.97 -16.71 -3.03
N LYS A 326 16.91 -17.01 -3.77
CA LYS A 326 16.93 -17.70 -5.06
C LYS A 326 16.18 -16.85 -6.07
N THR A 327 16.90 -16.21 -6.98
CA THR A 327 16.33 -15.39 -8.06
C THR A 327 16.47 -16.09 -9.40
N SER A 328 15.46 -15.96 -10.26
CA SER A 328 15.55 -16.38 -11.67
C SER A 328 16.39 -15.40 -12.50
N THR A 329 16.30 -14.10 -12.20
CA THR A 329 17.04 -13.02 -12.86
C THR A 329 17.19 -11.87 -11.87
N GLY A 330 18.29 -11.11 -11.98
CA GLY A 330 18.60 -10.03 -11.06
C GLY A 330 19.17 -10.52 -9.72
N HIS A 331 19.46 -9.58 -8.83
CA HIS A 331 20.07 -9.82 -7.54
C HIS A 331 19.15 -9.30 -6.42
N ALA A 332 19.00 -10.09 -5.35
CA ALA A 332 18.24 -9.69 -4.16
C ALA A 332 19.20 -9.43 -3.00
N LYS A 333 18.98 -8.32 -2.30
CA LYS A 333 19.75 -7.89 -1.13
C LYS A 333 18.82 -7.61 0.04
N TYR A 334 19.18 -8.09 1.23
CA TYR A 334 18.52 -7.72 2.48
C TYR A 334 19.06 -6.38 2.99
N VAL A 335 18.17 -5.48 3.41
CA VAL A 335 18.49 -4.19 4.03
C VAL A 335 17.85 -4.15 5.43
N PRO A 336 18.61 -4.57 6.48
CA PRO A 336 18.09 -4.68 7.85
C PRO A 336 17.63 -3.33 8.41
N GLU A 337 18.33 -2.23 8.13
CA GLU A 337 18.01 -0.88 8.64
C GLU A 337 16.58 -0.42 8.32
N LYS A 338 15.97 -0.99 7.28
CA LYS A 338 14.62 -0.64 6.83
C LYS A 338 13.67 -1.84 6.85
N ASN A 339 14.12 -3.01 7.32
CA ASN A 339 13.37 -4.27 7.27
C ASN A 339 12.82 -4.58 5.85
N LEU A 340 13.68 -4.45 4.82
CA LEU A 340 13.28 -4.60 3.41
C LEU A 340 14.22 -5.53 2.65
N VAL A 341 13.66 -6.33 1.75
CA VAL A 341 14.38 -6.98 0.66
C VAL A 341 14.27 -6.14 -0.59
N VAL A 342 15.41 -5.80 -1.19
CA VAL A 342 15.47 -5.11 -2.46
C VAL A 342 15.89 -6.10 -3.53
N TRP A 343 14.97 -6.43 -4.44
CA TRP A 343 15.23 -7.24 -5.62
C TRP A 343 15.44 -6.34 -6.84
N THR A 344 16.67 -6.29 -7.33
CA THR A 344 17.09 -5.43 -8.43
C THR A 344 17.24 -6.22 -9.72
N ILE A 345 16.57 -5.77 -10.78
CA ILE A 345 16.59 -6.33 -12.13
C ILE A 345 17.01 -5.21 -13.09
N LYS A 346 18.23 -5.31 -13.64
CA LYS A 346 18.79 -4.26 -14.51
C LYS A 346 17.96 -4.01 -15.77
N SER A 347 17.43 -5.07 -16.37
CA SER A 347 16.66 -5.02 -17.61
C SER A 347 15.47 -5.97 -17.51
N PHE A 348 14.27 -5.43 -17.62
CA PHE A 348 13.01 -6.16 -17.54
C PHE A 348 12.22 -5.95 -18.84
N PRO A 349 12.24 -6.90 -19.78
CA PRO A 349 11.46 -6.79 -21.02
C PRO A 349 9.95 -6.94 -20.80
N GLY A 350 9.15 -6.24 -21.60
CA GLY A 350 7.69 -6.37 -21.55
C GLY A 350 7.21 -7.78 -21.88
N GLY A 351 6.17 -8.25 -21.19
CA GLY A 351 5.58 -9.59 -21.36
C GLY A 351 6.38 -10.74 -20.75
N LYS A 352 7.52 -10.47 -20.10
CA LYS A 352 8.27 -11.48 -19.34
C LYS A 352 7.78 -11.55 -17.89
N GLU A 353 8.02 -12.71 -17.29
CA GLU A 353 7.84 -12.93 -15.86
C GLU A 353 9.13 -13.44 -15.22
N PHE A 354 9.40 -12.97 -14.02
CA PHE A 354 10.53 -13.39 -13.20
C PHE A 354 10.05 -13.76 -11.82
N LEU A 355 10.76 -14.69 -11.19
CA LEU A 355 10.49 -15.19 -9.85
C LEU A 355 11.69 -14.92 -8.93
N MET A 356 11.40 -14.55 -7.69
CA MET A 356 12.32 -14.49 -6.57
C MET A 356 11.72 -15.27 -5.40
N ARG A 357 12.55 -16.09 -4.74
CA ARG A 357 12.23 -16.75 -3.46
C ARG A 357 13.23 -16.28 -2.42
N ALA A 358 12.74 -15.83 -1.28
CA ALA A 358 13.53 -15.49 -0.11
C ALA A 358 13.14 -16.40 1.06
N HIS A 359 14.12 -16.80 1.84
CA HIS A 359 13.94 -17.57 3.06
C HIS A 359 14.66 -16.84 4.19
N PHE A 360 13.96 -16.66 5.30
CA PHE A 360 14.45 -16.02 6.52
C PHE A 360 14.24 -16.96 7.70
N GLY A 361 15.16 -16.95 8.67
CA GLY A 361 14.90 -17.52 9.99
C GLY A 361 14.07 -16.54 10.82
N LEU A 362 13.24 -17.09 11.70
CA LEU A 362 12.58 -16.30 12.76
C LEU A 362 13.09 -16.78 14.13
N PRO A 363 13.28 -15.87 15.09
CA PRO A 363 13.55 -16.23 16.47
C PRO A 363 12.44 -17.08 17.06
N SER A 364 12.79 -17.96 18.00
CA SER A 364 11.80 -18.79 18.69
C SER A 364 10.99 -18.01 19.74
N VAL A 365 11.38 -16.78 20.07
CA VAL A 365 10.65 -15.90 20.99
C VAL A 365 9.84 -14.91 20.16
N GLU A 366 8.53 -14.87 20.35
CA GLU A 366 7.67 -13.89 19.69
C GLU A 366 7.83 -12.50 20.30
N ASN A 367 7.90 -11.49 19.44
CA ASN A 367 7.86 -10.10 19.85
C ASN A 367 6.38 -9.68 20.00
N ASN A 368 6.02 -9.07 21.14
CA ASN A 368 4.63 -8.70 21.46
C ASN A 368 4.15 -7.43 20.72
N GLU A 369 5.02 -6.76 19.97
CA GLU A 369 4.67 -5.55 19.22
C GLU A 369 4.07 -5.92 17.87
N MET A 370 2.86 -5.43 17.58
CA MET A 370 2.25 -5.58 16.26
C MET A 370 2.97 -4.68 15.26
N GLU A 371 3.87 -5.25 14.46
CA GLU A 371 4.50 -4.53 13.37
C GLU A 371 3.49 -4.08 12.32
N GLY A 372 3.62 -2.83 11.88
CA GLY A 372 2.92 -2.33 10.71
C GLY A 372 3.25 -3.16 9.47
N LYS A 373 2.28 -3.34 8.58
CA LYS A 373 2.46 -4.02 7.29
C LYS A 373 2.64 -2.99 6.17
N PRO A 374 3.85 -2.46 5.93
CA PRO A 374 4.05 -1.55 4.82
C PRO A 374 3.79 -2.28 3.49
N PRO A 375 3.37 -1.55 2.44
CA PRO A 375 3.13 -2.15 1.13
C PRO A 375 4.43 -2.46 0.38
N ILE A 376 4.37 -3.40 -0.56
CA ILE A 376 5.43 -3.62 -1.54
C ILE A 376 5.47 -2.43 -2.50
N THR A 377 6.68 -1.91 -2.72
CA THR A 377 6.91 -0.78 -3.62
C THR A 377 7.81 -1.22 -4.78
N VAL A 378 7.53 -0.71 -5.98
CA VAL A 378 8.32 -1.02 -7.18
C VAL A 378 8.82 0.27 -7.77
N LYS A 379 10.14 0.36 -7.96
CA LYS A 379 10.75 1.41 -8.77
C LYS A 379 11.09 0.86 -10.14
N PHE A 380 10.82 1.62 -11.18
CA PHE A 380 11.18 1.26 -12.55
C PHE A 380 11.23 2.51 -13.42
N GLU A 381 11.95 2.41 -14.53
CA GLU A 381 11.99 3.42 -15.57
C GLU A 381 11.87 2.76 -16.95
N ILE A 382 10.92 3.19 -17.77
CA ILE A 382 10.71 2.69 -19.14
C ILE A 382 10.92 3.87 -20.09
N PRO A 383 12.05 3.90 -20.82
CA PRO A 383 12.29 4.94 -21.81
C PRO A 383 11.45 4.70 -23.07
N TYR A 384 11.21 5.79 -23.81
CA TYR A 384 10.44 5.85 -25.07
C TYR A 384 9.03 5.27 -24.96
N PHE A 385 8.40 5.40 -23.80
CA PHE A 385 7.08 4.88 -23.51
C PHE A 385 6.21 5.94 -22.82
N THR A 386 4.94 5.98 -23.18
CA THR A 386 3.89 6.75 -22.49
C THR A 386 2.70 5.84 -22.24
N VAL A 387 2.15 5.94 -21.04
CA VAL A 387 0.92 5.24 -20.66
C VAL A 387 -0.29 6.05 -21.07
N SER A 388 -0.25 7.37 -20.89
CA SER A 388 -1.38 8.23 -21.26
C SER A 388 -1.60 8.29 -22.77
N GLY A 389 -0.55 8.02 -23.57
CA GLY A 389 -0.56 8.23 -25.00
C GLY A 389 -0.38 9.70 -25.40
N ILE A 390 0.11 10.56 -24.50
CA ILE A 390 0.47 11.94 -24.81
C ILE A 390 1.55 12.00 -25.88
N GLN A 391 1.41 12.96 -26.79
CA GLN A 391 2.31 13.17 -27.91
C GLN A 391 2.52 14.66 -28.14
N VAL A 392 3.79 15.05 -28.23
CA VAL A 392 4.20 16.36 -28.73
C VAL A 392 4.06 16.37 -30.24
N ARG A 393 3.08 17.12 -30.76
CA ARG A 393 2.80 17.22 -32.20
C ARG A 393 3.75 18.17 -32.90
N TYR A 394 4.05 19.30 -32.27
CA TYR A 394 4.98 20.29 -32.77
C TYR A 394 5.50 21.17 -31.64
N MET A 395 6.69 21.71 -31.85
CA MET A 395 7.25 22.83 -31.09
C MET A 395 7.58 23.92 -32.10
N LYS A 396 6.83 25.03 -32.08
CA LYS A 396 7.09 26.19 -32.94
C LYS A 396 7.95 27.19 -32.17
N ILE A 397 9.08 27.57 -32.75
CA ILE A 397 10.02 28.54 -32.17
C ILE A 397 9.94 29.80 -33.03
N ILE A 398 9.61 30.93 -32.40
CA ILE A 398 9.42 32.22 -33.07
C ILE A 398 10.41 33.21 -32.46
N GLU A 399 11.41 33.61 -33.25
CA GLU A 399 12.41 34.61 -32.84
C GLU A 399 12.60 35.64 -33.96
N LYS A 400 12.85 36.90 -33.59
CA LYS A 400 13.05 38.02 -34.52
C LYS A 400 14.24 37.79 -35.46
N SER A 401 15.30 37.15 -34.96
CA SER A 401 16.49 36.80 -35.72
C SER A 401 16.27 35.66 -36.71
N GLY A 402 15.15 34.91 -36.62
CA GLY A 402 14.78 33.88 -37.58
C GLY A 402 15.73 32.68 -37.67
N TYR A 403 16.52 32.39 -36.64
CA TYR A 403 17.39 31.21 -36.65
C TYR A 403 16.57 29.91 -36.68
N GLN A 404 17.16 28.86 -37.26
CA GLN A 404 16.60 27.53 -37.18
C GLN A 404 17.05 26.86 -35.87
N ALA A 405 16.09 26.33 -35.11
CA ALA A 405 16.35 25.57 -33.90
C ALA A 405 15.78 24.16 -34.01
N LEU A 406 16.45 23.19 -33.39
CA LEU A 406 16.10 21.77 -33.45
C LEU A 406 15.42 21.34 -32.14
N PRO A 407 14.12 20.99 -32.17
CA PRO A 407 13.44 20.40 -31.03
C PRO A 407 13.66 18.89 -30.98
N TRP A 408 14.07 18.39 -29.82
CA TRP A 408 14.21 16.98 -29.48
C TRP A 408 13.17 16.62 -28.44
N VAL A 409 12.57 15.43 -28.55
CA VAL A 409 11.62 14.93 -27.55
C VAL A 409 11.97 13.51 -27.17
N ARG A 410 11.94 13.23 -25.86
CA ARG A 410 11.94 11.87 -25.34
C ARG A 410 10.81 11.69 -24.34
N TYR A 411 10.35 10.45 -24.24
CA TYR A 411 9.29 10.04 -23.35
C TYR A 411 9.87 9.08 -22.32
N ILE A 412 9.57 9.30 -21.05
CA ILE A 412 10.05 8.46 -19.95
C ILE A 412 8.84 8.16 -19.08
N THR A 413 8.62 6.88 -18.80
CA THR A 413 7.62 6.46 -17.82
C THR A 413 8.33 5.89 -16.60
N GLN A 414 8.03 6.39 -15.41
CA GLN A 414 8.62 5.94 -14.17
C GLN A 414 7.54 5.66 -13.11
N SER A 415 7.92 4.91 -12.08
CA SER A 415 7.13 4.82 -10.85
C SER A 415 7.06 6.18 -10.15
N GLY A 416 5.90 6.58 -9.63
CA GLY A 416 5.78 7.83 -8.90
C GLY A 416 6.53 7.86 -7.57
N GLY A 417 7.04 9.05 -7.23
CA GLY A 417 7.74 9.33 -5.98
C GLY A 417 6.78 9.75 -4.85
N LEU A 418 7.13 9.36 -3.63
CA LEU A 418 6.42 9.61 -2.35
C LEU A 418 5.11 8.81 -2.16
N VAL A 419 5.27 7.72 -1.39
CA VAL A 419 4.26 7.04 -0.55
C VAL A 419 3.11 6.30 -1.26
N LYS A 420 2.94 6.36 -2.58
CA LYS A 420 1.80 5.68 -3.26
C LYS A 420 2.14 4.88 -4.52
N THR A 421 3.19 4.07 -4.47
CA THR A 421 3.28 2.90 -5.36
C THR A 421 3.04 1.66 -4.53
N THR A 422 1.78 1.33 -4.31
CA THR A 422 1.38 0.09 -3.65
C THR A 422 1.01 -0.91 -4.73
N VAL A 423 1.86 -1.91 -4.93
CA VAL A 423 1.50 -3.07 -5.74
C VAL A 423 1.59 -4.30 -4.86
N VAL A 424 0.41 -4.79 -4.50
CA VAL A 424 0.06 -6.18 -4.16
C VAL A 424 0.54 -6.69 -2.80
N ILE A 425 -0.39 -6.66 -1.86
CA ILE A 425 -0.68 -7.85 -1.05
C ILE A 425 -1.55 -8.72 -1.96
N ILE A 426 -1.16 -9.96 -2.27
CA ILE A 426 -2.12 -11.00 -2.66
C ILE A 426 -2.08 -11.93 -1.47
N ILE A 427 -3.17 -11.81 -0.70
CA ILE A 427 -3.55 -12.61 0.44
C ILE A 427 -2.52 -12.58 1.58
N SER A 428 -2.90 -11.84 2.62
CA SER A 428 -2.73 -12.28 4.00
C SER A 428 -3.41 -13.64 4.16
N THR A 429 -2.85 -14.70 3.58
CA THR A 429 -2.96 -16.00 4.22
C THR A 429 -1.82 -15.98 5.22
N VAL A 430 -2.07 -15.33 6.35
CA VAL A 430 -1.49 -15.84 7.59
C VAL A 430 -2.14 -17.21 7.72
N ILE A 431 -1.61 -18.20 7.00
CA ILE A 431 -1.71 -19.57 7.47
C ILE A 431 -0.80 -19.50 8.69
N MET A 432 -1.37 -19.18 9.85
CA MET A 432 -0.87 -19.82 11.06
C MET A 432 -1.07 -21.30 10.74
N VAL A 433 -0.04 -21.94 10.17
CA VAL A 433 0.08 -23.38 10.23
C VAL A 433 0.37 -23.61 11.70
N LEU A 434 -0.68 -23.56 12.53
CA LEU A 434 -0.71 -24.43 13.69
C LEU A 434 -0.43 -25.81 13.11
N SER A 435 0.55 -26.51 13.68
CA SER A 435 0.77 -27.91 13.33
C SER A 435 -0.61 -28.62 13.30
N GLU A 436 -0.85 -29.55 12.38
CA GLU A 436 -2.17 -30.22 12.31
C GLU A 436 -2.63 -30.76 13.68
N SER A 437 -1.66 -31.15 14.52
CA SER A 437 -1.88 -31.52 15.93
C SER A 437 -2.36 -30.38 16.83
N ASP A 438 -1.79 -29.18 16.73
CA ASP A 438 -2.19 -28.02 17.55
C ASP A 438 -3.52 -27.44 17.07
N ALA A 439 -3.76 -27.43 15.75
CA ALA A 439 -5.03 -27.01 15.16
C ALA A 439 -6.19 -27.91 15.61
N GLY A 440 -5.99 -29.24 15.57
CA GLY A 440 -6.95 -30.23 16.07
C GLY A 440 -7.21 -30.09 17.56
N LYS A 441 -6.17 -29.84 18.37
CA LYS A 441 -6.31 -29.62 19.82
C LYS A 441 -7.12 -28.36 20.14
N SER A 442 -6.85 -27.24 19.48
CA SER A 442 -7.57 -25.98 19.70
C SER A 442 -9.04 -26.07 19.28
N LEU A 443 -9.33 -26.63 18.11
CA LEU A 443 -10.70 -26.78 17.61
C LEU A 443 -11.51 -27.74 18.48
N THR A 444 -10.95 -28.89 18.83
CA THR A 444 -11.64 -29.86 19.71
C THR A 444 -11.85 -29.31 21.12
N ALA A 445 -10.92 -28.51 21.66
CA ALA A 445 -11.08 -27.88 22.98
C ALA A 445 -12.17 -26.77 22.98
N ALA A 446 -12.28 -25.99 21.90
CA ALA A 446 -13.36 -24.99 21.76
C ALA A 446 -14.73 -25.68 21.65
N ALA A 447 -14.81 -26.75 20.84
CA ALA A 447 -16.02 -27.56 20.73
C ALA A 447 -16.41 -28.23 22.06
N ALA A 448 -15.44 -28.74 22.84
CA ALA A 448 -15.68 -29.31 24.16
C ALA A 448 -16.30 -28.31 25.16
N ARG A 449 -15.88 -27.04 25.08
CA ARG A 449 -16.40 -25.96 25.94
C ARG A 449 -17.74 -25.40 25.49
N GLY A 450 -18.22 -25.78 24.30
CA GLY A 450 -19.45 -25.24 23.73
C GLY A 450 -19.32 -23.79 23.23
N ASP A 451 -18.10 -23.31 23.00
CA ASP A 451 -17.83 -21.94 22.59
C ASP A 451 -18.02 -21.79 21.06
N ALA A 452 -19.26 -21.53 20.65
CA ALA A 452 -19.60 -21.37 19.23
C ALA A 452 -18.90 -20.18 18.56
N ALA A 453 -18.54 -19.14 19.32
CA ALA A 453 -17.83 -17.98 18.78
C ALA A 453 -16.39 -18.34 18.43
N GLU A 454 -15.69 -19.04 19.33
CA GLU A 454 -14.34 -19.51 19.07
C GLU A 454 -14.29 -20.58 17.97
N VAL A 455 -15.27 -21.50 17.93
CA VAL A 455 -15.39 -22.48 16.83
C VAL A 455 -15.60 -21.75 15.48
N ARG A 456 -16.49 -20.76 15.43
CA ARG A 456 -16.71 -19.95 14.22
C ARG A 456 -15.42 -19.26 13.77
N ARG A 457 -14.71 -18.63 14.72
CA ARG A 457 -13.44 -17.95 14.47
C ARG A 457 -12.39 -18.91 13.91
N LEU A 458 -12.27 -20.11 14.45
CA LEU A 458 -11.30 -21.12 14.00
C LEU A 458 -11.64 -21.69 12.60
N LEU A 459 -12.91 -21.86 12.28
CA LEU A 459 -13.36 -22.38 10.98
C LEU A 459 -13.33 -21.30 9.88
N GLU A 460 -13.88 -20.11 10.16
CA GLU A 460 -14.05 -19.05 9.15
C GLU A 460 -12.77 -18.22 8.97
N GLU A 461 -12.11 -17.80 10.06
CA GLU A 461 -10.94 -16.92 9.99
C GLU A 461 -9.63 -17.71 9.82
N ARG A 462 -9.50 -18.85 10.50
CA ARG A 462 -8.27 -19.68 10.46
C ARG A 462 -8.34 -20.86 9.48
N ARG A 463 -9.48 -21.11 8.83
CA ARG A 463 -9.68 -22.19 7.84
C ARG A 463 -9.22 -23.58 8.32
N VAL A 464 -9.38 -23.88 9.62
CA VAL A 464 -9.10 -25.22 10.13
C VAL A 464 -10.13 -26.19 9.57
N HIS A 465 -9.70 -27.32 9.01
CA HIS A 465 -10.63 -28.33 8.51
C HIS A 465 -11.46 -28.88 9.68
N PRO A 466 -12.81 -28.95 9.58
CA PRO A 466 -13.65 -29.38 10.69
C PRO A 466 -13.36 -30.81 11.17
N ASP A 467 -12.91 -31.69 10.27
CA ASP A 467 -12.52 -33.07 10.60
C ASP A 467 -11.07 -33.23 11.10
N THR A 468 -10.39 -32.13 11.43
CA THR A 468 -9.03 -32.21 11.99
C THR A 468 -9.07 -33.01 13.30
N ARG A 469 -8.27 -34.07 13.36
CA ARG A 469 -8.22 -34.98 14.51
C ARG A 469 -7.24 -34.48 15.57
N ASN A 470 -7.62 -34.60 16.83
CA ASN A 470 -6.70 -34.38 17.96
C ASN A 470 -5.80 -35.62 18.21
N GLU A 471 -4.93 -35.54 19.23
CA GLU A 471 -4.01 -36.63 19.64
C GLU A 471 -4.71 -37.96 20.00
N PHE A 472 -6.02 -37.94 20.26
CA PHE A 472 -6.84 -39.12 20.54
C PHE A 472 -7.53 -39.67 19.29
N GLY A 473 -7.31 -39.06 18.12
CA GLY A 473 -7.96 -39.42 16.86
C GLY A 473 -9.41 -38.95 16.75
N LYS A 474 -9.85 -38.01 17.62
CA LYS A 474 -11.22 -37.51 17.65
C LYS A 474 -11.38 -36.19 16.87
N THR A 475 -12.51 -36.03 16.19
CA THR A 475 -12.90 -34.77 15.53
C THR A 475 -13.65 -33.85 16.49
N ALA A 476 -13.79 -32.57 16.14
CA ALA A 476 -14.55 -31.61 16.95
C ALA A 476 -16.02 -32.04 17.16
N LEU A 477 -16.60 -32.66 16.14
CA LEU A 477 -17.97 -33.21 16.15
C LEU A 477 -18.12 -34.38 17.15
N GLN A 478 -17.05 -35.12 17.46
CA GLN A 478 -17.08 -36.19 18.46
C GLN A 478 -16.78 -35.69 19.88
N VAL A 479 -16.17 -34.51 20.03
CA VAL A 479 -15.78 -33.96 21.34
C VAL A 479 -16.82 -32.98 21.89
N MET A 480 -17.66 -32.38 21.04
CA MET A 480 -18.74 -31.45 21.43
C MET A 480 -19.86 -32.07 22.31
N MET A 481 -19.71 -33.33 22.72
CA MET A 481 -20.75 -34.23 23.24
C MET A 481 -21.27 -33.88 24.66
N MET A 482 -21.39 -32.60 24.99
CA MET A 482 -22.11 -32.10 26.16
C MET A 482 -23.42 -31.39 25.78
N GLY A 483 -24.04 -31.74 24.64
CA GLY A 483 -25.39 -31.30 24.28
C GLY A 483 -25.47 -29.96 23.54
N ASN A 484 -24.40 -29.52 22.88
CA ASN A 484 -24.39 -28.22 22.20
C ASN A 484 -24.76 -28.35 20.71
N ALA A 485 -26.06 -28.48 20.44
CA ALA A 485 -26.61 -28.57 19.08
C ALA A 485 -26.20 -27.38 18.18
N ASN A 486 -25.95 -26.20 18.75
CA ASN A 486 -25.50 -25.03 18.00
C ASN A 486 -24.07 -25.22 17.45
N VAL A 487 -23.17 -25.81 18.24
CA VAL A 487 -21.80 -26.13 17.78
C VAL A 487 -21.84 -27.26 16.74
N ALA A 488 -22.74 -28.23 16.89
CA ALA A 488 -22.96 -29.29 15.91
C ALA A 488 -23.38 -28.73 14.55
N CYS A 489 -24.41 -27.87 14.55
CA CYS A 489 -24.90 -27.21 13.34
C CYS A 489 -23.78 -26.41 12.66
N LEU A 490 -23.04 -25.62 13.44
CA LEU A 490 -21.94 -24.81 12.92
C LEU A 490 -20.83 -25.65 12.27
N LEU A 491 -20.46 -26.79 12.88
CA LEU A 491 -19.45 -27.71 12.32
C LEU A 491 -19.94 -28.37 11.03
N LEU A 492 -21.20 -28.82 10.99
CA LEU A 492 -21.80 -29.51 9.84
C LEU A 492 -22.03 -28.55 8.66
N GLU A 493 -22.51 -27.33 8.91
CA GLU A 493 -22.64 -26.27 7.90
C GLU A 493 -21.30 -25.90 7.26
N ASN A 494 -20.20 -26.05 8.00
CA ASN A 494 -18.84 -25.81 7.53
C ASN A 494 -18.16 -27.07 6.96
N GLY A 495 -18.93 -28.14 6.71
CA GLY A 495 -18.47 -29.32 5.97
C GLY A 495 -17.84 -30.44 6.80
N ALA A 496 -18.11 -30.52 8.11
CA ALA A 496 -17.73 -31.68 8.91
C ALA A 496 -18.41 -32.96 8.39
N ASP A 497 -17.68 -34.07 8.28
CA ASP A 497 -18.28 -35.36 7.92
C ASP A 497 -18.96 -36.02 9.14
N PRO A 498 -20.31 -36.13 9.15
CA PRO A 498 -21.06 -36.71 10.26
C PRO A 498 -20.82 -38.21 10.46
N ASN A 499 -20.18 -38.89 9.51
CA ASN A 499 -19.92 -40.33 9.53
C ASN A 499 -18.47 -40.67 9.91
N THR A 500 -17.67 -39.68 10.29
CA THR A 500 -16.27 -39.91 10.67
C THR A 500 -16.16 -40.88 11.85
N GLN A 501 -15.40 -41.95 11.68
CA GLN A 501 -15.11 -42.92 12.73
C GLN A 501 -13.81 -42.58 13.46
N ASP A 502 -13.84 -42.67 14.79
CA ASP A 502 -12.63 -42.61 15.61
C ASP A 502 -11.83 -43.93 15.57
N ARG A 503 -10.75 -44.02 16.36
CA ARG A 503 -9.92 -45.22 16.46
C ARG A 503 -10.65 -46.48 16.97
N PHE A 504 -11.85 -46.34 17.52
CA PHE A 504 -12.71 -47.42 18.00
C PHE A 504 -13.88 -47.72 17.05
N GLY A 505 -13.93 -47.07 15.88
CA GLY A 505 -15.06 -47.21 14.94
C GLY A 505 -16.29 -46.40 15.36
N ILE A 506 -16.17 -45.56 16.40
CA ILE A 506 -17.29 -44.81 16.96
C ILE A 506 -17.56 -43.60 16.05
N THR A 507 -18.82 -43.46 15.62
CA THR A 507 -19.31 -42.28 14.89
C THR A 507 -19.95 -41.26 15.85
N PRO A 508 -20.10 -39.99 15.45
CA PRO A 508 -20.87 -39.00 16.22
C PRO A 508 -22.26 -39.49 16.66
N ALA A 509 -22.94 -40.30 15.83
CA ALA A 509 -24.24 -40.89 16.19
C ALA A 509 -24.15 -41.88 17.36
N HIS A 510 -23.06 -42.64 17.50
CA HIS A 510 -22.85 -43.52 18.65
C HIS A 510 -22.63 -42.73 19.94
N ASP A 511 -21.89 -41.63 19.88
CA ASP A 511 -21.64 -40.78 21.05
C ASP A 511 -22.93 -40.04 21.46
N ALA A 512 -23.75 -39.59 20.51
CA ALA A 512 -25.09 -39.04 20.79
C ALA A 512 -26.05 -40.07 21.41
N ALA A 513 -26.02 -41.30 20.91
CA ALA A 513 -26.77 -42.41 21.49
C ALA A 513 -26.31 -42.79 22.91
N ARG A 514 -25.00 -42.66 23.20
CA ARG A 514 -24.42 -42.93 24.53
C ARG A 514 -24.75 -41.87 25.58
N THR A 515 -25.02 -40.64 25.14
CA THR A 515 -25.24 -39.48 26.04
C THR A 515 -26.72 -39.11 26.19
N GLY A 516 -27.59 -39.66 25.34
CA GLY A 516 -29.03 -39.41 25.40
C GLY A 516 -29.47 -38.08 24.78
N PHE A 517 -28.59 -37.35 24.08
CA PHE A 517 -28.91 -36.05 23.49
C PHE A 517 -29.65 -36.18 22.16
N LEU A 518 -30.98 -36.32 22.24
CA LEU A 518 -31.86 -36.46 21.07
C LEU A 518 -31.71 -35.30 20.07
N GLU A 519 -31.64 -34.05 20.54
CA GLU A 519 -31.53 -32.87 19.65
C GLU A 519 -30.26 -32.91 18.78
N THR A 520 -29.12 -33.24 19.38
CA THR A 520 -27.84 -33.40 18.65
C THR A 520 -27.94 -34.54 17.64
N LEU A 521 -28.60 -35.65 18.01
CA LEU A 521 -28.80 -36.77 17.11
C LEU A 521 -29.71 -36.43 15.92
N CYS A 522 -30.78 -35.64 16.14
CA CYS A 522 -31.61 -35.11 15.07
C CYS A 522 -30.79 -34.26 14.10
N VAL A 523 -30.01 -33.30 14.61
CA VAL A 523 -29.15 -32.44 13.79
C VAL A 523 -28.15 -33.26 12.97
N LEU A 524 -27.53 -34.29 13.55
CA LEU A 524 -26.62 -35.18 12.84
C LEU A 524 -27.32 -35.92 11.69
N VAL A 525 -28.50 -36.50 11.94
CA VAL A 525 -29.26 -37.25 10.93
C VAL A 525 -29.77 -36.33 9.81
N ASP A 526 -30.24 -35.12 10.15
CA ASP A 526 -30.68 -34.12 9.17
C ASP A 526 -29.55 -33.69 8.22
N HIS A 527 -28.29 -33.75 8.69
CA HIS A 527 -27.09 -33.47 7.89
C HIS A 527 -26.43 -34.73 7.30
N GLY A 528 -27.13 -35.88 7.28
CA GLY A 528 -26.69 -37.09 6.57
C GLY A 528 -25.89 -38.10 7.40
N ALA A 529 -25.96 -38.07 8.73
CA ALA A 529 -25.39 -39.12 9.58
C ALA A 529 -26.11 -40.47 9.36
N SER A 530 -25.34 -41.51 9.09
CA SER A 530 -25.82 -42.89 9.01
C SER A 530 -25.86 -43.53 10.39
N VAL A 531 -27.03 -44.05 10.76
CA VAL A 531 -27.27 -44.77 12.03
C VAL A 531 -27.02 -46.28 11.91
N ASN A 532 -26.46 -46.72 10.77
CA ASN A 532 -26.22 -48.13 10.43
C ASN A 532 -24.72 -48.46 10.28
N ILE A 533 -23.84 -47.55 10.66
CA ILE A 533 -22.40 -47.81 10.71
C ILE A 533 -22.10 -48.54 12.02
N PRO A 534 -21.48 -49.73 12.02
CA PRO A 534 -21.09 -50.42 13.24
C PRO A 534 -19.77 -49.90 13.79
N ASP A 535 -19.66 -49.87 15.12
CA ASP A 535 -18.38 -49.69 15.81
C ASP A 535 -17.52 -50.97 15.77
N LYS A 536 -16.31 -50.95 16.38
CA LYS A 536 -15.43 -52.13 16.42
C LYS A 536 -15.99 -53.32 17.20
N SER A 537 -17.00 -53.13 18.04
CA SER A 537 -17.74 -54.20 18.73
C SER A 537 -18.93 -54.70 17.92
N GLY A 538 -19.09 -54.22 16.68
CA GLY A 538 -20.23 -54.52 15.84
C GLY A 538 -21.52 -53.84 16.31
N ALA A 539 -21.47 -52.97 17.31
CA ALA A 539 -22.66 -52.32 17.83
C ALA A 539 -23.04 -51.13 16.94
N LEU A 540 -24.33 -51.00 16.63
CA LEU A 540 -24.93 -49.78 16.06
C LEU A 540 -25.29 -48.77 17.16
N PRO A 541 -25.50 -47.48 16.85
CA PRO A 541 -25.96 -46.47 17.81
C PRO A 541 -27.19 -46.90 18.62
N ILE A 542 -28.15 -47.61 18.00
CA ILE A 542 -29.34 -48.11 18.69
C ILE A 542 -29.03 -49.14 19.80
N HIS A 543 -28.03 -50.01 19.61
CA HIS A 543 -27.61 -50.97 20.64
C HIS A 543 -27.07 -50.24 21.88
N ILE A 544 -26.35 -49.14 21.66
CA ILE A 544 -25.84 -48.28 22.73
C ILE A 544 -27.00 -47.58 23.44
N ALA A 545 -27.92 -46.94 22.69
CA ALA A 545 -29.06 -46.22 23.28
C ALA A 545 -29.95 -47.13 24.15
N ILE A 546 -30.14 -48.39 23.73
CA ILE A 546 -30.88 -49.40 24.49
C ILE A 546 -30.13 -49.73 25.78
N ARG A 547 -28.83 -50.03 25.70
CA ARG A 547 -28.02 -50.37 26.89
C ARG A 547 -27.97 -49.26 27.93
N GLU A 548 -27.94 -48.00 27.49
CA GLU A 548 -27.94 -46.84 28.39
C GLU A 548 -29.37 -46.42 28.83
N GLY A 549 -30.43 -47.01 28.25
CA GLY A 549 -31.82 -46.80 28.66
C GLY A 549 -32.51 -45.54 28.13
N TYR A 550 -31.99 -44.91 27.07
CA TYR A 550 -32.55 -43.66 26.52
C TYR A 550 -33.74 -43.91 25.59
N ARG A 551 -34.95 -44.02 26.16
CA ARG A 551 -36.20 -44.29 25.43
C ARG A 551 -36.41 -43.38 24.22
N ASP A 552 -36.28 -42.07 24.38
CA ASP A 552 -36.60 -41.09 23.32
C ASP A 552 -35.63 -41.21 22.13
N VAL A 553 -34.37 -41.53 22.41
CA VAL A 553 -33.35 -41.80 21.39
C VAL A 553 -33.63 -43.13 20.67
N VAL A 554 -34.07 -44.16 21.40
CA VAL A 554 -34.45 -45.45 20.79
C VAL A 554 -35.70 -45.29 19.92
N GLU A 555 -36.70 -44.53 20.34
CA GLU A 555 -37.89 -44.23 19.53
C GLU A 555 -37.53 -43.50 18.23
N PHE A 556 -36.56 -42.57 18.29
CA PHE A 556 -36.06 -41.88 17.11
C PHE A 556 -35.22 -42.77 16.17
N LEU A 557 -34.38 -43.64 16.72
CA LEU A 557 -33.48 -44.52 15.95
C LEU A 557 -34.19 -45.76 15.38
N ALA A 558 -35.16 -46.33 16.09
CA ALA A 558 -35.81 -47.58 15.72
C ALA A 558 -36.32 -47.65 14.26
N PRO A 559 -37.00 -46.63 13.70
CA PRO A 559 -37.43 -46.67 12.30
C PRO A 559 -36.31 -46.45 11.27
N ARG A 560 -35.12 -46.00 11.70
CA ARG A 560 -34.00 -45.60 10.82
C ARG A 560 -32.82 -46.58 10.87
N SER A 561 -32.76 -47.40 11.90
CA SER A 561 -31.69 -48.38 12.15
C SER A 561 -32.08 -49.78 11.70
N ASN A 562 -31.07 -50.57 11.30
CA ASN A 562 -31.22 -52.00 11.03
C ASN A 562 -31.37 -52.79 12.33
N LEU A 563 -32.62 -53.03 12.74
CA LEU A 563 -32.96 -53.76 13.96
C LEU A 563 -32.48 -55.22 13.98
N GLY A 564 -32.24 -55.81 12.80
CA GLY A 564 -31.75 -57.18 12.64
C GLY A 564 -30.22 -57.31 12.64
N HIS A 565 -29.48 -56.20 12.78
CA HIS A 565 -28.02 -56.24 12.87
C HIS A 565 -27.60 -56.87 14.20
N GLN A 566 -26.62 -57.78 14.15
CA GLN A 566 -26.06 -58.44 15.33
C GLN A 566 -24.73 -57.81 15.71
N ASP A 567 -24.56 -57.53 17.00
CA ASP A 567 -23.25 -57.14 17.53
C ASP A 567 -22.27 -58.35 17.54
N THR A 568 -21.02 -58.12 17.95
CA THR A 568 -19.99 -59.19 18.06
C THR A 568 -20.33 -60.30 19.04
N ARG A 569 -21.33 -60.14 19.92
CA ARG A 569 -21.84 -61.18 20.82
C ARG A 569 -23.00 -61.97 20.20
N GLY A 570 -23.48 -61.56 19.02
CA GLY A 570 -24.62 -62.15 18.34
C GLY A 570 -25.96 -61.56 18.77
N ASP A 571 -25.96 -60.53 19.63
CA ASP A 571 -27.17 -59.94 20.17
C ASP A 571 -27.75 -58.92 19.17
N THR A 572 -29.04 -59.02 18.87
CA THR A 572 -29.78 -57.97 18.15
C THR A 572 -30.22 -56.86 19.12
N ALA A 573 -30.66 -55.72 18.58
CA ALA A 573 -31.26 -54.65 19.37
C ALA A 573 -32.41 -55.15 20.28
N LEU A 574 -33.19 -56.14 19.79
CA LEU A 574 -34.28 -56.75 20.57
C LEU A 574 -33.75 -57.64 21.70
N ASP A 575 -32.68 -58.41 21.46
CA ASP A 575 -32.07 -59.28 22.47
C ASP A 575 -31.46 -58.45 23.62
N ILE A 576 -30.79 -57.34 23.28
CA ILE A 576 -30.26 -56.41 24.28
C ILE A 576 -31.40 -55.78 25.08
N ALA A 577 -32.49 -55.37 24.44
CA ALA A 577 -33.64 -54.77 25.13
C ALA A 577 -34.33 -55.76 26.09
N GLN A 578 -34.42 -57.05 25.73
CA GLN A 578 -34.96 -58.10 26.61
C GLN A 578 -34.06 -58.38 27.81
N ALA A 579 -32.74 -58.24 27.66
CA ALA A 579 -31.77 -58.48 28.72
C ALA A 579 -31.58 -57.29 29.69
N SER A 580 -31.83 -56.06 29.23
CA SER A 580 -31.38 -54.85 29.96
C SER A 580 -32.43 -53.74 30.16
N CYS A 581 -33.61 -53.79 29.53
CA CYS A 581 -34.54 -52.66 29.48
C CYS A 581 -35.94 -52.92 30.08
N THR A 582 -36.75 -51.86 30.13
CA THR A 582 -38.14 -51.85 30.57
C THR A 582 -39.07 -52.55 29.57
N PRO A 583 -40.19 -53.17 30.01
CA PRO A 583 -41.15 -53.87 29.13
C PRO A 583 -41.65 -53.01 27.95
N ASP A 584 -41.83 -51.71 28.18
CA ASP A 584 -42.26 -50.72 27.18
C ASP A 584 -41.29 -50.61 25.98
N MET A 585 -39.98 -50.68 26.20
CA MET A 585 -38.98 -50.57 25.11
C MET A 585 -38.98 -51.82 24.23
N VAL A 586 -39.23 -52.99 24.83
CA VAL A 586 -39.37 -54.26 24.10
C VAL A 586 -40.63 -54.24 23.24
N GLU A 587 -41.74 -53.71 23.74
CA GLU A 587 -42.98 -53.54 22.97
C GLU A 587 -42.80 -52.57 21.79
N LEU A 588 -42.10 -51.44 22.00
CA LEU A 588 -41.80 -50.47 20.96
C LEU A 588 -41.01 -51.09 19.80
N LEU A 589 -39.94 -51.84 20.10
CA LEU A 589 -39.11 -52.50 19.09
C LEU A 589 -39.87 -53.61 18.35
N LYS A 590 -40.70 -54.40 19.04
CA LYS A 590 -41.56 -55.42 18.41
C LYS A 590 -42.55 -54.81 17.43
N ARG A 591 -43.24 -53.73 17.85
CA ARG A 591 -44.18 -52.99 16.99
C ARG A 591 -43.49 -52.45 15.73
N GLN A 592 -42.27 -51.94 15.84
CA GLN A 592 -41.50 -51.46 14.69
C GLN A 592 -41.08 -52.62 13.76
N LEU A 593 -40.66 -53.76 14.31
CA LEU A 593 -40.29 -54.95 13.54
C LEU A 593 -41.49 -55.49 12.73
N GLU A 594 -42.66 -55.59 13.36
CA GLU A 594 -43.92 -55.97 12.71
C GLU A 594 -44.33 -54.99 11.60
N SER A 595 -44.17 -53.68 11.84
CA SER A 595 -44.46 -52.65 10.83
C SER A 595 -43.50 -52.70 9.63
N SER A 596 -42.24 -53.08 9.85
CA SER A 596 -41.24 -53.23 8.78
C SER A 596 -41.49 -54.46 7.89
N LEU A 597 -42.04 -55.53 8.47
CA LEU A 597 -42.41 -56.76 7.76
C LEU A 597 -43.68 -56.56 6.92
N ALA A 598 -44.63 -55.74 7.38
CA ALA A 598 -45.87 -55.43 6.67
C ALA A 598 -45.68 -54.57 5.40
N PHE A 599 -44.52 -53.91 5.23
CA PHE A 599 -44.18 -53.13 4.04
C PHE A 599 -43.43 -53.94 2.96
N GLN A 600 -43.00 -55.18 3.27
CA GLN A 600 -42.29 -56.07 2.33
C GLN A 600 -43.17 -57.17 1.70
N SER A 601 -44.45 -57.25 2.08
CA SER A 601 -45.50 -58.07 1.46
C SER A 601 -46.43 -57.22 0.60
#